data_AF-A0AAJ2EBW9-F1
#
_entry.id   AF-A0AAJ2EBW9-F1
#
_cell.length_a   1.000
_cell.length_b   1.000
_cell.length_c   1.000
_cell.angle_alpha   90.00
_cell.angle_beta   90.00
_cell.angle_gamma   90.00
#
_symmetry.space_group_name_H-M   'P 1'
#
loop_
_entity.id
_entity.type
_entity.pdbx_description
1 polymer ?
#
loop_
_entity_poly.entity_id
_entity_poly.type
_entity_poly.pdbx_seq_one_letter_code
_entity_poly.pdbx_strand_id
1 'polypeptide(L)'
;MTKIRGACIALGATFVITSITFYLSTDFDTAQAGMDRETVDCLTRGLTRDEKVRIARLTTAHDREGLDAIYGDVLARCVVRSDQWERRPQLLTSARQILSHDPEFRQMLNASTMELATRR
;
A
#
# COMPACT_ATOMS: atom_id res chain seq x y z
N MET A 1 67.32 -2.26 -11.53
CA MET A 1 66.49 -3.06 -12.45
C MET A 1 65.29 -3.60 -11.67
N THR A 2 64.09 -3.05 -11.88
CA THR A 2 62.81 -3.77 -11.71
C THR A 2 61.72 -2.94 -12.41
N LYS A 3 61.09 -3.56 -13.41
CA LYS A 3 60.22 -2.95 -14.42
C LYS A 3 58.82 -3.53 -14.19
N ILE A 4 57.92 -2.78 -13.56
CA ILE A 4 56.54 -3.24 -13.34
C ILE A 4 55.72 -2.83 -14.56
N ARG A 5 55.62 -3.77 -15.52
CA ARG A 5 54.63 -3.77 -16.58
C ARG A 5 53.55 -4.78 -16.19
N GLY A 6 52.28 -4.39 -16.20
CA GLY A 6 51.18 -5.35 -16.20
C GLY A 6 49.93 -4.91 -15.45
N ALA A 7 49.22 -3.90 -15.96
CA ALA A 7 47.79 -3.72 -15.68
C ALA A 7 47.08 -3.72 -17.03
N CYS A 8 46.75 -4.91 -17.53
CA CYS A 8 45.97 -5.07 -18.76
C CYS A 8 44.62 -5.67 -18.41
N ILE A 9 43.63 -4.77 -18.37
CA ILE A 9 42.29 -4.89 -18.97
C ILE A 9 41.59 -6.24 -18.75
N ALA A 10 40.81 -6.30 -17.67
CA ALA A 10 39.67 -7.21 -17.54
C ALA A 10 38.46 -6.44 -16.96
N LEU A 11 38.12 -5.30 -17.57
CA LEU A 11 36.98 -4.45 -17.16
C LEU A 11 36.18 -3.99 -18.39
N GLY A 12 35.95 -4.89 -19.35
CA GLY A 12 35.27 -4.56 -20.60
C GLY A 12 33.83 -5.09 -20.74
N ALA A 13 33.44 -6.13 -20.00
CA ALA A 13 32.21 -6.87 -20.30
C ALA A 13 31.10 -6.80 -19.24
N THR A 14 31.35 -6.26 -18.06
CA THR A 14 30.36 -6.26 -16.96
C THR A 14 29.49 -5.01 -16.87
N PHE A 15 29.79 -3.93 -17.61
CA PHE A 15 29.07 -2.65 -17.50
C PHE A 15 27.81 -2.50 -18.38
N VAL A 16 27.61 -3.40 -19.35
CA VAL A 16 26.41 -3.33 -20.22
C VAL A 16 25.21 -4.04 -19.56
N ILE A 17 25.45 -5.04 -18.72
CA ILE A 17 24.37 -5.76 -18.01
C ILE A 17 23.76 -4.86 -16.92
N THR A 18 24.59 -4.10 -16.22
CA THR A 18 24.11 -3.21 -15.17
C THR A 18 23.20 -2.11 -15.72
N SER A 19 23.58 -1.47 -16.82
CA SER A 19 22.80 -0.37 -17.40
C SER A 19 21.39 -0.80 -17.82
N ILE A 20 21.22 -1.94 -18.53
CA ILE A 20 19.88 -2.44 -18.89
C ILE A 20 19.06 -2.83 -17.65
N THR A 21 19.71 -3.45 -16.66
CA THR A 21 19.05 -3.87 -15.42
C THR A 21 18.56 -2.67 -14.61
N PHE A 22 19.34 -1.59 -14.54
CA PHE A 22 18.94 -0.36 -13.82
C PHE A 22 17.78 0.38 -14.50
N TYR A 23 17.72 0.40 -15.83
CA TYR A 23 16.59 1.01 -16.54
C TYR A 23 15.31 0.18 -16.39
N LEU A 24 15.39 -1.15 -16.51
CA LEU A 24 14.25 -2.02 -16.23
C LEU A 24 13.79 -1.87 -14.77
N SER A 25 14.70 -1.93 -13.80
CA SER A 25 14.34 -1.89 -12.38
C SER A 25 13.65 -0.57 -11.99
N THR A 26 14.11 0.56 -12.53
CA THR A 26 13.49 1.86 -12.26
C THR A 26 12.07 1.94 -12.84
N ASP A 27 11.83 1.36 -14.01
CA ASP A 27 10.50 1.29 -14.62
C ASP A 27 9.57 0.33 -13.85
N PHE A 28 10.09 -0.81 -13.39
CA PHE A 28 9.35 -1.74 -12.53
C PHE A 28 8.99 -1.13 -11.18
N ASP A 29 9.93 -0.43 -10.52
CA ASP A 29 9.70 0.23 -9.23
C ASP A 29 8.68 1.38 -9.37
N THR A 30 8.75 2.14 -10.45
CA THR A 30 7.79 3.22 -10.73
C THR A 30 6.41 2.68 -11.10
N ALA A 31 6.33 1.61 -11.91
CA ALA A 31 5.08 0.92 -12.21
C ALA A 31 4.47 0.28 -10.95
N GLN A 32 5.28 -0.35 -10.10
CA GLN A 32 4.83 -0.92 -8.83
C GLN A 32 4.34 0.17 -7.86
N ALA A 33 5.07 1.28 -7.75
CA ALA A 33 4.62 2.43 -6.96
C ALA A 33 3.36 3.09 -7.56
N GLY A 34 3.16 3.03 -8.87
CA GLY A 34 1.93 3.46 -9.54
C GLY A 34 0.74 2.58 -9.17
N MET A 35 0.87 1.27 -9.35
CA MET A 35 -0.17 0.29 -9.02
C MET A 35 -0.52 0.27 -7.53
N ASP A 36 0.48 0.41 -6.65
CA ASP A 36 0.24 0.48 -5.20
C ASP A 36 -0.53 1.76 -4.83
N ARG A 37 -0.28 2.90 -5.52
CA ARG A 37 -1.10 4.11 -5.35
C ARG A 37 -2.54 3.91 -5.84
N GLU A 38 -2.74 3.29 -6.99
CA GLU A 38 -4.07 2.98 -7.50
C GLU A 38 -4.84 2.04 -6.56
N THR A 39 -4.14 1.06 -6.00
CA THR A 39 -4.71 0.12 -5.02
C THR A 39 -5.12 0.86 -3.75
N VAL A 40 -4.28 1.76 -3.24
CA VAL A 40 -4.60 2.61 -2.09
C VAL A 40 -5.76 3.57 -2.39
N ASP A 41 -5.84 4.11 -3.62
CA ASP A 41 -6.96 4.95 -4.03
C ASP A 41 -8.27 4.15 -4.07
N CYS A 42 -8.25 2.92 -4.60
CA CYS A 42 -9.40 2.02 -4.56
C CYS A 42 -9.80 1.66 -3.12
N LEU A 43 -8.83 1.38 -2.24
CA LEU A 43 -9.04 1.08 -0.82
C LEU A 43 -9.60 2.26 -0.01
N THR A 44 -9.62 3.48 -0.57
CA THR A 44 -10.06 4.69 0.12
C THR A 44 -11.26 5.33 -0.56
N ARG A 45 -11.13 5.72 -1.83
CA ARG A 45 -12.19 6.33 -2.65
C ARG A 45 -13.17 5.33 -3.23
N GLY A 46 -12.73 4.08 -3.44
CA GLY A 46 -13.60 3.00 -3.93
C GLY A 46 -14.53 2.42 -2.86
N LEU A 47 -14.37 2.82 -1.60
CA LEU A 47 -15.27 2.42 -0.52
C LEU A 47 -16.66 3.01 -0.73
N THR A 48 -17.67 2.14 -0.68
CA THR A 48 -19.06 2.58 -0.59
C THR A 48 -19.31 3.27 0.75
N ARG A 49 -20.36 4.09 0.79
CA ARG A 49 -20.77 4.78 2.03
C ARG A 49 -21.05 3.81 3.17
N ASP A 50 -21.71 2.68 2.87
CA ASP A 50 -22.02 1.66 3.88
C ASP A 50 -20.76 0.96 4.41
N GLU A 51 -19.77 0.72 3.55
CA GLU A 51 -18.47 0.20 3.98
C GLU A 51 -17.74 1.19 4.87
N LYS A 52 -17.72 2.49 4.53
CA LYS A 52 -17.15 3.53 5.40
C LYS A 52 -17.85 3.55 6.77
N VAL A 53 -19.18 3.50 6.81
CA VAL A 53 -19.95 3.44 8.06
C VAL A 53 -19.61 2.18 8.86
N ARG A 54 -19.52 1.02 8.20
CA ARG A 54 -19.16 -0.24 8.86
C ARG A 54 -17.75 -0.20 9.42
N ILE A 55 -16.76 0.29 8.66
CA ILE A 55 -15.39 0.47 9.13
C ILE A 55 -15.36 1.44 10.32
N ALA A 56 -16.10 2.54 10.28
CA ALA A 56 -16.16 3.51 11.38
C ALA A 56 -16.69 2.85 12.67
N ARG A 57 -17.80 2.12 12.58
CA ARG A 57 -18.37 1.39 13.72
C ARG A 57 -17.43 0.35 14.30
N LEU A 58 -16.81 -0.47 13.46
CA LEU A 58 -15.85 -1.48 13.88
C LEU A 58 -14.61 -0.85 14.53
N THR A 59 -14.14 0.28 13.98
CA THR A 59 -13.04 1.06 14.56
C THR A 59 -13.39 1.57 15.95
N THR A 60 -14.57 2.18 16.13
CA THR A 60 -15.04 2.65 17.44
C THR A 60 -15.21 1.49 18.43
N ALA A 61 -15.71 0.34 17.97
CA ALA A 61 -15.88 -0.85 18.79
C ALA A 61 -14.55 -1.59 19.10
N HIS A 62 -13.43 -1.16 18.50
CA HIS A 62 -12.13 -1.83 18.56
C HIS A 62 -12.19 -3.29 18.06
N ASP A 63 -13.11 -3.59 17.13
CA ASP A 63 -13.30 -4.91 16.54
C ASP A 63 -12.28 -5.16 15.42
N ARG A 64 -11.14 -5.75 15.81
CA ARG A 64 -10.03 -6.03 14.88
C ARG A 64 -10.37 -7.11 13.87
N GLU A 65 -11.13 -8.14 14.25
CA GLU A 65 -11.49 -9.24 13.36
C GLU A 65 -12.47 -8.75 12.28
N GLY A 66 -13.48 -7.99 12.68
CA GLY A 66 -14.41 -7.36 11.75
C GLY A 66 -13.71 -6.40 10.79
N LEU A 67 -12.73 -5.63 11.28
CA LEU A 67 -11.90 -4.78 10.42
C LEU A 67 -11.05 -5.61 9.44
N ASP A 68 -10.45 -6.70 9.88
CA ASP A 68 -9.63 -7.54 9.00
C ASP A 68 -10.46 -8.14 7.86
N ALA A 69 -11.66 -8.63 8.17
CA ALA A 69 -12.59 -9.18 7.21
C ALA A 69 -13.00 -8.15 6.14
N ILE A 70 -13.49 -6.96 6.55
CA ILE A 70 -13.91 -5.93 5.59
C ILE A 70 -12.75 -5.44 4.73
N TYR A 71 -11.56 -5.24 5.31
CA TYR A 71 -10.39 -4.84 4.52
C TYR A 71 -9.89 -5.98 3.62
N GLY A 72 -10.10 -7.24 3.98
CA GLY A 72 -9.85 -8.38 3.11
C GLY A 72 -10.75 -8.37 1.87
N ASP A 73 -12.04 -8.17 2.05
CA ASP A 73 -13.02 -8.11 0.96
C ASP A 73 -12.77 -6.92 0.03
N VAL A 74 -12.48 -5.73 0.59
CA VAL A 74 -12.17 -4.54 -0.21
C VAL A 74 -10.84 -4.74 -0.96
N LEU A 75 -9.81 -5.27 -0.30
CA LEU A 75 -8.52 -5.53 -0.94
C LEU A 75 -8.64 -6.54 -2.09
N ALA A 76 -9.43 -7.61 -1.93
CA ALA A 76 -9.67 -8.58 -2.98
C ALA A 76 -10.28 -7.97 -4.25
N ARG A 77 -11.07 -6.89 -4.12
CA ARG A 77 -11.63 -6.13 -5.25
C ARG A 77 -10.65 -5.11 -5.86
N CYS A 78 -9.73 -4.60 -5.05
CA CYS A 78 -8.81 -3.53 -5.46
C CYS A 78 -7.47 -4.03 -5.99
N VAL A 79 -7.03 -5.22 -5.57
CA VAL A 79 -5.77 -5.80 -6.01
C VAL A 79 -5.89 -6.35 -7.42
N VAL A 80 -4.95 -5.97 -8.26
CA VAL A 80 -4.84 -6.41 -9.67
C VAL A 80 -3.73 -7.44 -9.87
N ARG A 81 -2.81 -7.61 -8.90
CA ARG A 81 -1.70 -8.56 -8.97
C ARG A 81 -1.44 -9.29 -7.66
N SER A 82 -0.99 -10.53 -7.73
CA SER A 82 -0.73 -11.37 -6.55
C SER A 82 0.33 -10.81 -5.60
N ASP A 83 1.34 -10.09 -6.09
CA ASP A 83 2.40 -9.52 -5.24
C ASP A 83 1.91 -8.40 -4.32
N GLN A 84 0.77 -7.78 -4.63
CA GLN A 84 0.15 -6.76 -3.77
C GLN A 84 -0.47 -7.37 -2.51
N TRP A 85 -0.89 -8.65 -2.56
CA TRP A 85 -1.36 -9.37 -1.38
C TRP A 85 -0.26 -9.55 -0.33
N GLU A 86 0.98 -9.76 -0.76
CA GLU A 86 2.13 -9.85 0.16
C GLU A 86 2.40 -8.50 0.86
N ARG A 87 2.10 -7.39 0.17
CA ARG A 87 2.20 -6.01 0.68
C ARG A 87 0.92 -5.50 1.34
N ARG A 88 -0.04 -6.38 1.64
CA ARG A 88 -1.32 -6.04 2.28
C ARG A 88 -1.15 -5.13 3.52
N PRO A 89 -0.24 -5.40 4.47
CA PRO A 89 -0.11 -4.56 5.66
C PRO A 89 0.25 -3.11 5.34
N GLN A 90 1.15 -2.89 4.37
CA GLN A 90 1.58 -1.55 3.95
C GLN A 90 0.44 -0.81 3.25
N LEU A 91 -0.22 -1.46 2.28
CA LEU A 91 -1.33 -0.87 1.53
C LEU A 91 -2.51 -0.49 2.45
N LEU A 92 -2.88 -1.37 3.37
CA LEU A 92 -3.95 -1.11 4.34
C LEU A 92 -3.57 -0.01 5.33
N THR A 93 -2.31 0.06 5.76
CA THR A 93 -1.84 1.13 6.64
C THR A 93 -1.93 2.49 5.95
N SER A 94 -1.44 2.59 4.71
CA SER A 94 -1.55 3.81 3.91
C SER A 94 -3.01 4.19 3.64
N ALA A 95 -3.86 3.23 3.28
CA ALA A 95 -5.28 3.47 3.06
C ALA A 95 -5.98 3.97 4.33
N ARG A 96 -5.74 3.34 5.48
CA ARG A 96 -6.28 3.79 6.78
C ARG A 96 -5.80 5.18 7.14
N GLN A 97 -4.53 5.48 6.90
CA GLN A 97 -3.99 6.82 7.12
C GLN A 97 -4.74 7.84 6.27
N ILE A 98 -4.90 7.61 4.97
CA ILE A 98 -5.66 8.52 4.09
C ILE A 98 -7.12 8.66 4.55
N LEU A 99 -7.79 7.55 4.82
CA LEU A 99 -9.18 7.52 5.26
C LEU A 99 -9.37 8.25 6.61
N SER A 100 -8.40 8.20 7.52
CA SER A 100 -8.44 8.95 8.78
C SER A 100 -8.40 10.47 8.60
N HIS A 101 -7.89 10.96 7.46
CA HIS A 101 -7.91 12.37 7.11
C HIS A 101 -9.15 12.77 6.29
N ASP A 102 -9.97 11.80 5.85
CA ASP A 102 -11.23 12.06 5.14
C ASP A 102 -12.25 12.71 6.11
N PRO A 103 -12.72 13.94 5.85
CA PRO A 103 -13.67 14.62 6.72
C PRO A 103 -15.01 13.89 6.83
N GLU A 104 -15.47 13.24 5.76
CA GLU A 104 -16.72 12.46 5.78
C GLU A 104 -16.56 11.27 6.73
N PHE A 105 -15.45 10.53 6.59
CA PHE A 105 -15.17 9.38 7.44
C PHE A 105 -15.00 9.78 8.92
N ARG A 106 -14.34 10.91 9.19
CA ARG A 106 -14.23 11.46 10.56
C ARG A 106 -15.59 11.79 11.17
N GLN A 107 -16.53 12.32 10.38
CA GLN A 107 -17.89 12.55 10.86
C GLN A 107 -18.59 11.23 11.22
N MET A 108 -18.42 10.18 10.40
CA MET A 108 -18.98 8.85 10.68
C MET A 108 -18.37 8.21 11.94
N LEU A 109 -17.06 8.37 12.17
CA LEU A 109 -16.39 7.94 13.39
C LEU A 109 -16.94 8.64 14.62
N ASN A 110 -17.11 9.96 14.57
CA ASN A 110 -17.67 10.74 15.67
C ASN A 110 -19.11 10.31 15.97
N ALA A 111 -19.94 10.16 14.93
CA ALA A 111 -21.32 9.69 15.08
C ALA A 111 -21.38 8.29 15.73
N SER A 112 -20.57 7.35 15.24
CA SER A 112 -20.49 6.00 15.81
C SER A 112 -20.02 5.99 17.27
N THR A 113 -19.10 6.90 17.62
CA THR A 113 -18.60 7.07 18.99
C THR A 113 -19.70 7.60 19.92
N MET A 114 -20.49 8.57 19.47
CA MET A 114 -21.64 9.08 20.22
C MET A 114 -22.75 8.02 20.38
N GLU A 115 -23.04 7.25 19.32
CA GLU A 115 -23.99 6.14 19.37
C GLU A 115 -23.56 5.09 20.42
N LEU A 116 -22.27 4.72 20.44
CA LEU A 116 -21.74 3.76 21.40
C LEU A 116 -21.78 4.28 22.84
N ALA A 117 -21.46 5.57 23.05
CA ALA A 117 -21.51 6.21 24.36
C ALA A 117 -22.93 6.25 24.93
N THR A 118 -23.95 6.44 24.08
CA THR A 118 -25.37 6.49 24.48
C THR A 118 -25.94 5.11 24.85
N ARG A 119 -25.31 4.02 24.39
CA ARG A 119 -25.76 2.64 24.62
C ARG A 119 -25.16 1.99 25.88
N ARG A 120 -24.21 2.66 26.54
CA ARG A 120 -23.66 2.23 27.84
C ARG A 120 -24.46 2.83 28.98
#